data_AF-A0A925WGL0-F1
#
_entry.id   AF-A0A925WGL0-F1
#
_cell.length_a   1.000
_cell.length_b   1.000
_cell.length_c   1.000
_cell.angle_alpha   90.00
_cell.angle_beta   90.00
_cell.angle_gamma   90.00
#
_symmetry.space_group_name_H-M   'P 1'
#
loop_
_entity.id
_entity.type
_entity.pdbx_description
1 polymer ?
#
loop_
_entity_poly.entity_id
_entity_poly.type
_entity_poly.pdbx_seq_one_letter_code
_entity_poly.pdbx_strand_id
1 'polypeptide(L)'
;GYEYLPGLKVTEAIPIAKKFLGEKKQEIDDLIRKIASLTPHKCSVAATLYSAWNDLLILKQPSLDEEIIHEARYNWHKEKEKISTADWSEGLKWLRKNNLVPQGHGKLTAIKTLR
;
A
#
# COMPACT_ATOMS: atom_id res chain seq x y z
N GLY A 1 -10.76 21.83 13.47
CA GLY A 1 -10.26 21.33 12.18
C GLY A 1 -8.76 21.48 12.15
N TYR A 2 -8.05 20.63 11.42
CA TYR A 2 -6.62 20.82 11.18
C TYR A 2 -6.47 21.62 9.89
N GLU A 3 -5.76 22.73 9.95
CA GLU A 3 -5.43 23.54 8.78
C GLU A 3 -3.99 23.25 8.35
N TYR A 4 -3.81 23.00 7.06
CA TYR A 4 -2.48 22.76 6.52
C TYR A 4 -1.73 24.09 6.38
N LEU A 5 -0.57 24.18 7.03
CA LEU A 5 0.34 25.32 6.90
C LEU A 5 1.52 24.91 5.99
N PRO A 6 1.62 25.44 4.77
CA PRO A 6 2.73 25.13 3.89
C PRO A 6 4.05 25.63 4.46
N GLY A 7 5.09 24.79 4.39
CA GLY A 7 6.44 25.21 4.74
C GLY A 7 7.02 26.22 3.74
N LEU A 8 7.97 27.04 4.18
CA LEU A 8 8.57 28.15 3.41
C LEU A 8 9.07 27.76 2.02
N LYS A 9 9.49 26.50 1.83
CA LYS A 9 10.05 25.99 0.56
C LYS A 9 9.05 25.25 -0.33
N VAL A 10 7.76 25.20 0.03
CA VAL A 10 6.77 24.43 -0.76
C VAL A 10 6.61 25.00 -2.16
N THR A 11 6.67 26.33 -2.29
CA THR A 11 6.55 27.05 -3.57
C THR A 11 7.71 26.70 -4.51
N GLU A 12 8.92 26.57 -3.98
CA GLU A 12 10.11 26.13 -4.72
C GLU A 12 10.05 24.64 -5.10
N ALA A 13 9.43 23.80 -4.26
CA ALA A 13 9.32 22.37 -4.49
C ALA A 13 8.29 21.98 -5.57
N ILE A 14 7.23 22.77 -5.75
CA ILE A 14 6.17 22.50 -6.74
C ILE A 14 6.71 22.31 -8.17
N PRO A 15 7.51 23.22 -8.75
CA PRO A 15 8.04 23.02 -10.11
C PRO A 15 8.98 21.82 -10.21
N ILE A 16 9.75 21.54 -9.16
CA ILE A 16 10.64 20.36 -9.09
C ILE A 16 9.80 19.08 -9.13
N ALA A 17 8.76 19.00 -8.31
CA ALA A 17 7.86 17.86 -8.26
C ALA A 17 7.13 17.67 -9.61
N LYS A 18 6.64 18.75 -10.24
CA LYS A 18 6.02 18.68 -11.57
C LYS A 18 6.97 18.12 -12.62
N LYS A 19 8.22 18.59 -12.64
CA LYS A 19 9.25 18.10 -13.57
C LYS A 19 9.61 16.63 -13.31
N PHE A 20 9.75 16.25 -12.04
CA PHE A 20 10.14 14.90 -11.64
C PHE A 20 9.03 13.87 -11.90
N LEU A 21 7.79 14.19 -11.55
CA LEU A 21 6.66 13.30 -11.74
C LEU A 21 6.26 13.20 -13.22
N GLY A 22 6.37 14.29 -13.97
CA GLY A 22 6.03 14.32 -15.40
C GLY A 22 4.64 13.71 -15.66
N GLU A 23 4.59 12.76 -16.59
CA GLU A 23 3.36 12.04 -16.97
C GLU A 23 2.81 11.16 -15.83
N LYS A 24 3.66 10.66 -14.93
CA LYS A 24 3.26 9.84 -13.78
C LYS A 24 2.46 10.61 -12.74
N LYS A 25 2.47 11.96 -12.80
CA LYS A 25 1.69 12.79 -11.89
C LYS A 25 0.20 12.40 -11.92
N GLN A 26 -0.35 12.15 -13.10
CA GLN A 26 -1.77 11.82 -13.23
C GLN A 26 -2.08 10.47 -12.56
N GLU A 27 -1.26 9.46 -12.80
CA GLU A 27 -1.40 8.14 -12.16
C GLU A 27 -1.31 8.23 -10.62
N ILE A 28 -0.38 9.04 -10.11
CA ILE A 28 -0.22 9.28 -8.67
C ILE A 28 -1.43 10.02 -8.10
N ASP A 29 -1.93 11.05 -8.78
CA ASP A 29 -3.12 11.78 -8.34
C ASP A 29 -4.36 10.86 -8.30
N ASP A 30 -4.51 9.98 -9.29
CA ASP A 30 -5.60 8.99 -9.32
C ASP A 30 -5.48 7.97 -8.18
N LEU A 31 -4.26 7.53 -7.86
CA LEU A 31 -4.01 6.69 -6.70
C LEU A 31 -4.35 7.42 -5.39
N ILE A 32 -3.91 8.67 -5.23
CA ILE A 32 -4.21 9.49 -4.06
C ILE A 32 -5.72 9.66 -3.89
N ARG A 33 -6.46 9.95 -4.97
CA ARG A 33 -7.93 10.04 -4.94
C ARG A 33 -8.59 8.76 -4.47
N LYS A 34 -8.14 7.60 -4.94
CA LYS A 34 -8.64 6.29 -4.50
C LYS A 34 -8.42 6.09 -3.00
N ILE A 35 -7.20 6.37 -2.52
CA ILE A 35 -6.82 6.19 -1.11
C ILE A 35 -7.53 7.20 -0.20
N ALA A 36 -7.72 8.46 -0.65
CA ALA A 36 -8.36 9.51 0.14
C ALA A 36 -9.83 9.20 0.51
N SER A 37 -10.47 8.27 -0.21
CA SER A 37 -11.82 7.80 0.11
C SER A 37 -11.88 6.78 1.25
N LEU A 38 -10.73 6.23 1.66
CA LEU A 38 -10.64 5.19 2.68
C LEU A 38 -10.46 5.78 4.08
N THR A 39 -10.95 5.04 5.08
CA THR A 39 -10.62 5.34 6.48
C THR A 39 -9.15 4.97 6.77
N PRO A 40 -8.50 5.55 7.79
CA PRO A 40 -7.13 5.18 8.17
C PRO A 40 -6.93 3.68 8.39
N HIS A 41 -7.94 3.01 8.97
CA HIS A 41 -7.95 1.55 9.13
C HIS A 41 -7.89 0.83 7.77
N LYS A 42 -8.78 1.18 6.84
CA LYS A 42 -8.82 0.56 5.51
C LYS A 42 -7.55 0.86 4.70
N CYS A 43 -6.98 2.06 4.83
CA CYS A 43 -5.67 2.39 4.26
C CYS A 43 -4.57 1.47 4.79
N SER A 44 -4.50 1.27 6.10
CA SER A 44 -3.50 0.40 6.74
C SER A 44 -3.63 -1.05 6.28
N VAL A 45 -4.86 -1.56 6.16
CA VAL A 45 -5.14 -2.90 5.63
C VAL A 45 -4.70 -3.03 4.17
N ALA A 46 -5.11 -2.11 3.30
CA ALA A 46 -4.76 -2.14 1.88
C ALA A 46 -3.24 -2.05 1.65
N ALA A 47 -2.55 -1.16 2.37
CA ALA A 47 -1.09 -1.05 2.30
C ALA A 47 -0.39 -2.34 2.75
N THR A 48 -0.84 -2.95 3.84
CA THR A 48 -0.25 -4.20 4.35
C THR A 48 -0.44 -5.36 3.36
N LEU A 49 -1.65 -5.51 2.80
CA LEU A 49 -1.92 -6.53 1.78
C LEU A 49 -1.09 -6.33 0.52
N TYR A 50 -0.98 -5.09 0.04
CA TYR A 50 -0.19 -4.79 -1.16
C TYR A 50 1.28 -5.16 -0.95
N SER A 51 1.86 -4.80 0.20
CA SER A 51 3.25 -5.16 0.51
C SER A 51 3.44 -6.67 0.69
N ALA A 52 2.55 -7.35 1.41
CA ALA A 52 2.61 -8.81 1.60
C ALA A 52 2.52 -9.55 0.26
N TRP A 53 1.59 -9.14 -0.61
CA TRP A 53 1.47 -9.68 -1.95
C TRP A 53 2.73 -9.42 -2.79
N ASN A 54 3.28 -8.19 -2.74
CA ASN A 54 4.50 -7.88 -3.47
C ASN A 54 5.69 -8.75 -3.01
N ASP A 55 5.82 -8.98 -1.70
CA ASP A 55 6.88 -9.82 -1.14
C ASP A 55 6.73 -11.29 -1.58
N LEU A 56 5.50 -11.84 -1.60
CA LEU A 56 5.25 -13.18 -2.14
C LEU A 56 5.69 -13.29 -3.60
N LEU A 57 5.40 -12.28 -4.42
CA LEU A 57 5.81 -12.24 -5.84
C LEU A 57 7.34 -12.17 -5.98
N ILE A 58 8.02 -11.34 -5.19
CA ILE A 58 9.49 -11.28 -5.17
C ILE A 58 10.09 -12.65 -4.84
N LEU A 59 9.51 -13.35 -3.86
CA LEU A 59 9.95 -14.67 -3.40
C LEU A 59 9.52 -15.82 -4.34
N LYS A 60 8.78 -15.53 -5.41
CA LYS A 60 8.18 -16.53 -6.30
C LYS A 60 7.33 -17.55 -5.54
N GLN A 61 6.68 -17.11 -4.47
CA GLN A 61 5.76 -17.92 -3.66
C GLN A 61 4.32 -17.81 -4.21
N PRO A 62 3.44 -18.77 -3.91
CA PRO A 62 2.03 -18.69 -4.26
C PRO A 62 1.40 -17.41 -3.70
N SER A 63 0.65 -16.70 -4.54
CA SER A 63 -0.04 -15.46 -4.17
C SER A 63 -1.55 -15.57 -4.42
N LEU A 64 -2.13 -16.67 -3.95
CA LEU A 64 -3.59 -16.82 -3.87
C LEU A 64 -4.14 -15.93 -2.76
N ASP A 65 -5.44 -15.66 -2.78
CA ASP A 65 -6.06 -14.73 -1.82
C ASP A 65 -5.80 -15.15 -0.36
N GLU A 66 -5.88 -16.44 -0.06
CA GLU A 66 -5.60 -16.99 1.28
C GLU A 66 -4.14 -16.79 1.70
N GLU A 67 -3.19 -16.98 0.79
CA GLU A 67 -1.75 -16.80 1.04
C GLU A 67 -1.40 -15.33 1.28
N ILE A 68 -1.99 -14.43 0.48
CA ILE A 68 -1.80 -12.98 0.64
C ILE A 68 -2.36 -12.52 2.00
N ILE A 69 -3.56 -12.97 2.35
CA ILE A 69 -4.20 -12.64 3.63
C ILE A 69 -3.40 -13.22 4.79
N HIS A 70 -2.93 -14.46 4.67
CA HIS A 70 -2.11 -15.12 5.68
C HIS A 70 -0.79 -14.36 5.90
N GLU A 71 -0.05 -14.03 4.83
CA GLU A 71 1.21 -13.27 4.91
C GLU A 71 0.97 -11.89 5.54
N ALA A 72 -0.07 -11.16 5.12
CA ALA A 72 -0.40 -9.84 5.64
C ALA A 72 -0.79 -9.86 7.13
N ARG A 73 -1.47 -10.92 7.58
CA ARG A 73 -1.98 -11.02 8.94
C ARG A 73 -0.93 -11.51 9.94
N TYR A 74 -0.15 -12.52 9.58
CA TYR A 74 0.68 -13.25 10.53
C TYR A 74 2.17 -12.92 10.41
N ASN A 75 2.64 -12.46 9.25
CA ASN A 75 4.07 -12.28 8.98
C ASN A 75 4.52 -10.81 8.95
N TRP A 76 3.62 -9.87 9.25
CA TRP A 76 3.91 -8.44 9.22
C TRP A 76 4.16 -7.81 10.60
N HIS A 77 3.19 -7.94 11.53
CA HIS A 77 3.31 -7.44 12.90
C HIS A 77 2.20 -8.04 13.78
N LYS A 78 2.47 -8.32 15.06
CA LYS A 78 1.50 -8.96 15.99
C LYS A 78 0.15 -8.24 16.07
N GLU A 79 0.17 -6.91 15.98
CA GLU A 79 -1.07 -6.10 15.98
C GLU A 79 -2.00 -6.39 14.78
N LYS A 80 -1.47 -6.92 13.67
CA LYS A 80 -2.26 -7.29 12.49
C LYS A 80 -3.14 -8.51 12.72
N GLU A 81 -2.78 -9.36 13.68
CA GLU A 81 -3.57 -10.52 14.07
C GLU A 81 -4.94 -10.13 14.68
N LYS A 82 -5.03 -8.92 15.24
CA LYS A 82 -6.25 -8.36 15.84
C LYS A 82 -7.26 -7.86 14.79
N ILE A 83 -6.84 -7.65 13.55
CA ILE A 83 -7.71 -7.22 12.45
C ILE A 83 -8.56 -8.40 11.99
N SER A 84 -9.84 -8.16 11.71
CA SER A 84 -10.78 -9.21 11.33
C SER A 84 -10.44 -9.82 9.97
N THR A 85 -10.75 -11.11 9.76
CA THR A 85 -10.59 -11.76 8.44
C THR A 85 -11.44 -11.09 7.36
N ALA A 86 -12.59 -10.54 7.75
CA ALA A 86 -13.48 -9.80 6.87
C ALA A 86 -12.80 -8.53 6.33
N ASP A 87 -12.13 -7.76 7.19
CA ASP A 87 -11.38 -6.57 6.78
C ASP A 87 -10.28 -6.91 5.76
N TRP A 88 -9.54 -7.99 5.99
CA TRP A 88 -8.51 -8.46 5.07
C TRP A 88 -9.10 -8.85 3.71
N SER A 89 -10.21 -9.58 3.73
CA SER A 89 -10.90 -10.00 2.51
C SER A 89 -11.48 -8.81 1.74
N GLU A 90 -12.07 -7.83 2.43
CA GLU A 90 -12.57 -6.59 1.82
C GLU A 90 -11.43 -5.76 1.23
N GLY A 91 -10.32 -5.62 1.97
CA GLY A 91 -9.13 -4.91 1.53
C GLY A 91 -8.54 -5.50 0.25
N LEU A 92 -8.45 -6.84 0.16
CA LEU A 92 -7.89 -7.50 -1.02
C LEU A 92 -8.82 -7.36 -2.24
N LYS A 93 -10.13 -7.49 -2.03
CA LYS A 93 -11.14 -7.19 -3.06
C LYS A 93 -11.04 -5.74 -3.54
N TRP A 94 -10.81 -4.80 -2.63
CA TRP A 94 -10.64 -3.38 -2.97
C TRP A 94 -9.39 -3.14 -3.83
N LEU A 95 -8.26 -3.77 -3.50
CA LEU A 95 -7.04 -3.68 -4.32
C LEU A 95 -7.29 -4.17 -5.75
N ARG A 96 -7.88 -5.38 -5.88
CA ARG A 96 -8.21 -5.96 -7.19
C ARG A 96 -9.18 -5.07 -7.98
N LYS A 97 -10.26 -4.58 -7.34
CA LYS A 97 -11.24 -3.68 -7.96
C LYS A 97 -10.61 -2.38 -8.50
N ASN A 98 -9.55 -1.90 -7.87
CA ASN A 98 -8.86 -0.66 -8.25
C ASN A 98 -7.66 -0.87 -9.18
N ASN A 99 -7.42 -2.10 -9.64
CA ASN A 99 -6.25 -2.53 -10.41
C ASN A 99 -4.92 -2.26 -9.70
N LEU A 100 -4.90 -2.35 -8.37
CA LEU A 100 -3.71 -2.19 -7.54
C LEU A 100 -3.09 -3.56 -7.26
N VAL A 101 -2.48 -4.12 -8.30
CA VAL A 101 -1.83 -5.43 -8.28
C VAL A 101 -0.32 -5.23 -8.36
N PRO A 102 0.46 -5.66 -7.35
CA PRO A 102 1.91 -5.55 -7.39
C PRO A 102 2.50 -6.46 -8.48
N GLN A 103 3.72 -6.11 -8.90
CA GLN A 103 4.46 -6.85 -9.93
C GLN A 103 5.66 -7.62 -9.36
N GLY A 104 5.91 -7.56 -8.05
CA GLY A 104 7.04 -8.23 -7.42
C GLY A 104 8.38 -7.53 -7.67
N HIS A 105 8.39 -6.21 -7.61
CA HIS A 105 9.61 -5.40 -7.80
C HIS A 105 10.12 -4.83 -6.48
N GLY A 106 11.41 -4.48 -6.45
CA GLY A 106 12.03 -3.78 -5.33
C GLY A 106 12.66 -4.73 -4.29
N LYS A 107 12.77 -4.23 -3.06
CA LYS A 107 13.27 -5.00 -1.91
C LYS A 107 12.10 -5.58 -1.13
N LEU A 108 12.33 -6.69 -0.43
CA LEU A 108 11.37 -7.23 0.52
C LEU A 108 11.05 -6.19 1.59
N THR A 109 9.77 -6.09 1.89
CA THR A 109 9.22 -5.13 2.85
C THR A 109 9.21 -5.72 4.26
N ALA A 110 8.90 -7.02 4.39
CA ALA A 110 9.04 -7.72 5.65
C ALA A 110 10.52 -7.81 6.04
N ILE A 111 10.85 -7.42 7.27
CA ILE A 111 12.13 -7.79 7.88
C ILE A 111 12.04 -9.28 8.18
N LYS A 112 12.32 -10.11 7.17
CA LYS A 112 12.55 -11.54 7.38
C LYS A 112 13.95 -11.64 7.97
N THR A 113 14.05 -11.63 9.30
CA THR A 113 15.21 -12.28 9.92
C THR A 113 15.19 -13.69 9.39
N LEU A 114 16.19 -14.05 8.58
CA LEU A 114 16.37 -15.41 8.07
C LEU A 114 16.18 -16.35 9.26
N ARG A 115 15.07 -17.08 9.27
CA ARG A 115 14.83 -18.18 10.19
C ARG A 115 15.38 -19.44 9.56
#